data_AF-A0A3B9DM57-F1
#
_entry.id   AF-A0A3B9DM57-F1
#
_cell.length_a   1.000
_cell.length_b   1.000
_cell.length_c   1.000
_cell.angle_alpha   90.00
_cell.angle_beta   90.00
_cell.angle_gamma   90.00
#
_symmetry.space_group_name_H-M   'P 1'
#
loop_
_entity.id
_entity.type
_entity.pdbx_description
1 polymer ?
#
loop_
_entity_poly.entity_id
_entity_poly.type
_entity_poly.pdbx_seq_one_letter_code
_entity_poly.pdbx_strand_id
1 'polypeptide(L)'
;NAYTYAPSAVTAFIASTATKVAVYMLLRFFFTVFGGVFSFDVMQLDRVLLPLALVAIFSMSLVAIFQANVKRMLAYSSVAQIGYMILGISMVSVTGLTAGILHLFNHALIKGGLFMALGCVMYRVGSVEIEAMRGLAKKMPWTMAAFVSGGFSLIGLPFTVGF
;
A
#
# COMPACT_ATOMS: atom_id res chain seq x y z
N ASN A 1 0.14 -10.07 -9.76
CA ASN A 1 -0.38 -10.38 -11.13
C ASN A 1 -1.26 -9.28 -11.69
N ALA A 2 -2.44 -8.97 -11.11
CA ALA A 2 -3.33 -7.92 -11.64
C ALA A 2 -2.61 -6.56 -11.86
N TYR A 3 -1.80 -6.13 -10.90
CA TYR A 3 -1.03 -4.88 -10.99
C TYR A 3 0.05 -4.90 -12.07
N THR A 4 0.71 -6.06 -12.24
CA THR A 4 1.90 -6.21 -13.08
C THR A 4 1.54 -6.13 -14.56
N TYR A 5 0.43 -6.76 -14.95
CA TYR A 5 0.03 -6.90 -16.35
C TYR A 5 -1.03 -5.89 -16.80
N ALA A 6 -1.63 -5.15 -15.87
CA ALA A 6 -2.58 -4.09 -16.22
C ALA A 6 -1.88 -2.90 -16.91
N PRO A 7 -2.60 -2.19 -17.80
CA PRO A 7 -2.16 -0.90 -18.34
C PRO A 7 -1.80 0.07 -17.21
N SER A 8 -0.74 0.86 -17.36
CA SER A 8 -0.18 1.64 -16.25
C SER A 8 -1.17 2.62 -15.60
N ALA A 9 -2.05 3.25 -16.39
CA ALA A 9 -3.11 4.13 -15.87
C ALA A 9 -4.12 3.35 -15.01
N VAL A 10 -4.49 2.14 -15.45
CA VAL A 10 -5.38 1.23 -14.72
C VAL A 10 -4.72 0.77 -13.42
N THR A 11 -3.43 0.41 -13.46
CA THR A 11 -2.69 0.04 -12.25
C THR A 11 -2.65 1.18 -11.24
N ALA A 12 -2.38 2.42 -11.67
CA ALA A 12 -2.36 3.58 -10.79
C ALA A 12 -3.72 3.80 -10.10
N PHE A 13 -4.80 3.73 -10.87
CA PHE A 13 -6.15 3.84 -10.34
C PHE A 13 -6.46 2.72 -9.33
N ILE A 14 -6.32 1.47 -9.72
CA ILE A 14 -6.63 0.31 -8.85
C ILE A 14 -5.75 0.30 -7.59
N ALA A 15 -4.48 0.67 -7.70
CA ALA A 15 -3.57 0.78 -6.56
C ALA A 15 -4.04 1.82 -5.54
N SER A 16 -4.59 2.93 -6.02
CA SER A 16 -5.08 4.00 -5.17
C SER A 16 -6.46 3.70 -4.56
N THR A 17 -7.34 2.95 -5.24
CA THR A 17 -8.74 2.82 -4.84
C THR A 17 -9.18 1.43 -4.38
N ALA A 18 -8.90 0.36 -5.12
CA ALA A 18 -9.57 -0.92 -4.92
C ALA A 18 -9.33 -1.52 -3.53
N THR A 19 -8.07 -1.49 -3.07
CA THR A 19 -7.71 -1.96 -1.72
C THR A 19 -8.30 -1.08 -0.62
N LYS A 20 -8.58 0.20 -0.92
CA LYS A 20 -9.12 1.15 0.04
C LYS A 20 -10.60 0.91 0.26
N VAL A 21 -11.32 0.61 -0.82
CA VAL A 21 -12.71 0.16 -0.75
C VAL A 21 -12.81 -1.12 0.07
N ALA A 22 -11.90 -2.09 -0.11
CA ALA A 22 -11.91 -3.33 0.68
C ALA A 22 -11.74 -3.08 2.19
N VAL A 23 -10.79 -2.23 2.59
CA VAL A 23 -10.59 -1.87 4.01
C VAL A 23 -11.80 -1.09 4.54
N TYR A 24 -12.34 -0.14 3.76
CA TYR A 24 -13.54 0.59 4.14
C TYR A 24 -14.74 -0.35 4.35
N MET A 25 -14.97 -1.30 3.45
CA MET A 25 -16.04 -2.28 3.60
C MET A 25 -15.85 -3.11 4.87
N LEU A 26 -14.63 -3.58 5.13
CA LEU A 26 -14.30 -4.31 6.35
C LEU A 26 -14.65 -3.49 7.61
N LEU A 27 -14.27 -2.21 7.65
CA LEU A 27 -14.65 -1.30 8.74
C LEU A 27 -16.17 -1.15 8.88
N ARG A 28 -16.90 -1.01 7.77
CA ARG A 28 -18.37 -0.90 7.78
C ARG A 28 -19.03 -2.17 8.31
N PHE A 29 -18.51 -3.34 7.96
CA PHE A 29 -19.02 -4.60 8.50
C PHE A 29 -18.80 -4.68 10.01
N PHE A 30 -17.59 -4.39 10.49
CA PHE A 30 -17.27 -4.52 11.90
C PHE A 30 -18.01 -3.51 12.78
N PHE A 31 -18.05 -2.24 12.38
CA PHE A 31 -18.57 -1.18 13.25
C PHE A 31 -20.04 -0.83 13.00
N THR A 32 -20.56 -1.06 11.79
CA THR A 32 -21.94 -0.66 11.44
C THR A 32 -22.88 -1.84 11.25
N VAL A 33 -22.48 -2.87 10.48
CA VAL A 33 -23.39 -4.00 10.18
C VAL A 33 -23.51 -4.93 11.37
N PHE A 34 -22.39 -5.40 11.92
CA PHE A 34 -22.37 -6.29 13.07
C PHE A 34 -22.28 -5.53 14.41
N GLY A 35 -21.67 -4.34 14.39
CA GLY A 35 -21.41 -3.53 15.58
C GLY A 35 -20.13 -3.94 16.29
N GLY A 36 -19.46 -2.95 16.91
CA GLY A 36 -18.14 -3.14 17.53
C GLY A 36 -18.13 -4.19 18.64
N VAL A 37 -19.16 -4.18 19.50
CA VAL A 37 -19.29 -5.14 20.62
C VAL A 37 -19.36 -6.58 20.10
N PHE A 38 -20.21 -6.86 19.12
CA PHE A 38 -20.29 -8.21 18.57
C PHE A 38 -18.99 -8.63 17.87
N SER A 39 -18.41 -7.72 17.08
CA SER A 39 -17.20 -8.00 16.29
C SER A 39 -15.95 -8.25 17.14
N PHE A 40 -15.75 -7.48 18.21
CA PHE A 40 -14.52 -7.50 18.99
C PHE A 40 -14.68 -8.15 20.37
N ASP A 41 -15.85 -8.12 21.00
CA ASP A 41 -16.04 -8.76 22.32
C ASP A 41 -16.55 -10.19 22.19
N VAL A 42 -17.50 -10.45 21.28
CA VAL A 42 -18.12 -11.78 21.09
C VAL A 42 -17.30 -12.64 20.12
N MET A 43 -17.07 -12.13 18.90
CA MET A 43 -16.32 -12.85 17.86
C MET A 43 -14.80 -12.79 18.06
N GLN A 44 -14.31 -11.81 18.83
CA GLN A 44 -12.87 -11.62 19.11
C GLN A 44 -12.02 -11.54 17.83
N LEU A 45 -12.51 -10.77 16.85
CA LEU A 45 -11.84 -10.64 15.55
C LEU A 45 -10.43 -10.06 15.67
N ASP A 46 -10.14 -9.27 16.69
CA ASP A 46 -8.79 -8.79 17.02
C ASP A 46 -7.76 -9.93 17.10
N ARG A 47 -8.13 -11.08 17.70
CA ARG A 47 -7.27 -12.26 17.84
C ARG A 47 -6.94 -12.94 16.51
N VAL A 48 -7.76 -12.72 15.49
CA VAL A 48 -7.55 -13.23 14.13
C VAL A 48 -6.83 -12.20 13.27
N LEU A 49 -7.23 -10.94 13.36
CA LEU A 49 -6.71 -9.84 12.55
C LEU A 49 -5.26 -9.52 12.87
N LEU A 50 -4.89 -9.52 14.16
CA LEU A 50 -3.52 -9.22 14.60
C LEU A 50 -2.47 -10.17 14.00
N PRO A 51 -2.57 -11.51 14.13
CA PRO A 51 -1.57 -12.40 13.55
C PRO A 51 -1.56 -12.33 12.02
N LEU A 52 -2.72 -12.20 11.37
CA LEU A 52 -2.78 -12.05 9.90
C LEU A 52 -2.12 -10.74 9.44
N ALA A 53 -2.29 -9.65 10.18
CA ALA A 53 -1.63 -8.38 9.90
C ALA A 53 -0.10 -8.52 9.99
N LEU A 54 0.40 -9.15 11.05
CA LEU A 54 1.85 -9.40 11.21
C LEU A 54 2.39 -10.28 10.09
N VAL A 55 1.71 -11.38 9.76
CA VAL A 55 2.09 -12.25 8.64
C VAL A 55 2.13 -11.46 7.34
N ALA A 56 1.12 -10.63 7.05
CA ALA A 56 1.10 -9.80 5.85
C ALA A 56 2.26 -8.79 5.81
N ILE A 57 2.55 -8.11 6.92
CA ILE A 57 3.66 -7.14 7.00
C ILE A 57 5.00 -7.83 6.70
N PHE A 58 5.32 -8.91 7.40
CA PHE A 58 6.64 -9.54 7.28
C PHE A 58 6.80 -10.33 5.98
N SER A 59 5.85 -11.20 5.66
CA SER A 59 5.96 -12.06 4.47
C SER A 59 5.97 -11.26 3.18
N MET A 60 5.11 -10.24 3.05
CA MET A 60 5.00 -9.48 1.81
C MET A 60 6.12 -8.45 1.66
N SER A 61 6.65 -7.92 2.77
CA SER A 61 7.89 -7.13 2.75
C SER A 61 9.07 -7.99 2.26
N LEU A 62 9.21 -9.21 2.79
CA LEU A 62 10.26 -10.13 2.36
C LEU A 62 10.14 -10.48 0.87
N VAL A 63 8.94 -10.86 0.42
CA VAL A 63 8.69 -11.17 -0.99
C VAL A 63 8.96 -9.97 -1.90
N ALA A 64 8.62 -8.74 -1.45
CA ALA A 64 8.85 -7.53 -2.23
C ALA A 64 10.34 -7.28 -2.51
N ILE A 65 11.23 -7.53 -1.54
CA ILE A 65 12.69 -7.31 -1.67
C ILE A 65 13.27 -8.13 -2.84
N PHE A 66 12.75 -9.34 -3.08
CA PHE A 66 13.24 -10.22 -4.13
C PHE A 66 12.60 -10.01 -5.51
N GLN A 67 11.79 -8.97 -5.69
CA GLN A 67 11.17 -8.70 -7.00
C GLN A 67 12.09 -7.87 -7.91
N ALA A 68 12.40 -8.39 -9.09
CA ALA A 68 13.10 -7.64 -10.15
C ALA A 68 12.18 -6.62 -10.86
N ASN A 69 10.88 -6.93 -10.95
CA ASN A 69 9.88 -6.07 -11.57
C ASN A 69 9.33 -5.06 -10.56
N VAL A 70 9.48 -3.76 -10.83
CA VAL A 70 9.14 -2.71 -9.86
C VAL A 70 7.63 -2.58 -9.63
N LYS A 71 6.78 -2.81 -10.64
CA LYS A 71 5.32 -2.86 -10.44
C LYS A 71 4.93 -3.97 -9.48
N ARG A 72 5.59 -5.13 -9.58
CA ARG A 72 5.35 -6.29 -8.71
C ARG A 72 5.87 -6.04 -7.29
N MET A 73 7.06 -5.46 -7.14
CA MET A 73 7.60 -4.99 -5.86
C MET A 73 6.62 -4.04 -5.15
N LEU A 74 6.09 -3.05 -5.88
CA LEU A 74 5.10 -2.13 -5.34
C LEU A 74 3.76 -2.81 -5.00
N ALA A 75 3.35 -3.83 -5.76
CA ALA A 75 2.14 -4.58 -5.44
C ALA A 75 2.27 -5.34 -4.12
N TYR A 76 3.40 -6.04 -3.89
CA TYR A 76 3.63 -6.76 -2.64
C TYR A 76 3.78 -5.83 -1.44
N SER A 77 4.49 -4.71 -1.59
CA SER A 77 4.54 -3.71 -0.50
C SER A 77 3.17 -3.11 -0.20
N SER A 78 2.23 -3.04 -1.15
CA SER A 78 0.85 -2.63 -0.85
C SER A 78 0.16 -3.62 0.10
N VAL A 79 0.44 -4.92 -0.01
CA VAL A 79 -0.14 -5.94 0.88
C VAL A 79 0.44 -5.80 2.29
N ALA A 80 1.75 -5.55 2.41
CA ALA A 80 2.37 -5.24 3.70
C ALA A 80 1.77 -3.97 4.34
N GLN A 81 1.55 -2.92 3.54
CA GLN A 81 0.95 -1.66 4.02
C GLN A 81 -0.51 -1.81 4.45
N ILE A 82 -1.28 -2.68 3.79
CA ILE A 82 -2.62 -3.05 4.28
C ILE A 82 -2.50 -3.78 5.62
N GLY A 83 -1.48 -4.61 5.81
CA GLY A 83 -1.17 -5.23 7.10
C GLY A 83 -1.03 -4.20 8.24
N TYR A 84 -0.32 -3.08 8.03
CA TYR A 84 -0.25 -2.00 9.03
C TYR A 84 -1.62 -1.38 9.36
N MET A 85 -2.49 -1.21 8.36
CA MET A 85 -3.85 -0.70 8.59
C MET A 85 -4.67 -1.68 9.44
N ILE A 86 -4.61 -2.97 9.11
CA ILE A 86 -5.31 -4.03 9.85
C ILE A 86 -4.75 -4.17 11.27
N LEU A 87 -3.44 -4.01 11.45
CA LEU A 87 -2.81 -4.01 12.78
C LEU A 87 -3.38 -2.89 13.65
N GLY A 88 -3.53 -1.67 13.11
CA GLY A 88 -4.16 -0.56 13.84
C GLY A 88 -5.60 -0.86 14.24
N ILE A 89 -6.38 -1.45 13.33
CA ILE A 89 -7.77 -1.86 13.58
C ILE A 89 -7.85 -2.96 14.65
N SER A 90 -6.91 -3.92 14.65
CA SER A 90 -6.90 -5.02 15.62
C SER A 90 -6.53 -4.59 17.03
N MET A 91 -6.05 -3.35 17.24
CA MET A 91 -5.79 -2.82 18.58
C MET A 91 -7.07 -2.39 19.33
N VAL A 92 -8.24 -2.41 18.68
CA VAL A 92 -9.55 -2.09 19.27
C VAL A 92 -9.52 -0.79 20.10
N SER A 93 -8.89 0.24 19.55
CA SER A 93 -8.76 1.54 20.20
C SER A 93 -9.05 2.66 19.21
N VAL A 94 -9.47 3.82 19.73
CA VAL A 94 -9.74 5.01 18.92
C VAL A 94 -8.47 5.45 18.18
N THR A 95 -7.31 5.39 18.84
CA THR A 95 -6.01 5.73 18.26
C THR A 95 -5.61 4.75 17.16
N GLY A 96 -5.76 3.43 17.40
CA GLY A 96 -5.46 2.40 16.40
C GLY A 96 -6.35 2.50 15.15
N LEU A 97 -7.65 2.72 15.33
CA LEU A 97 -8.59 2.94 14.23
C LEU A 97 -8.25 4.22 13.45
N THR A 98 -7.95 5.31 14.15
CA THR A 98 -7.57 6.60 13.53
C THR A 98 -6.28 6.43 12.72
N ALA A 99 -5.27 5.78 13.28
CA ALA A 99 -4.02 5.49 12.59
C ALA A 99 -4.26 4.64 11.34
N GLY A 100 -5.08 3.58 11.43
CA GLY A 100 -5.41 2.73 10.28
C GLY A 100 -6.10 3.49 9.14
N ILE A 101 -7.03 4.41 9.46
CA ILE A 101 -7.74 5.23 8.47
C ILE A 101 -6.83 6.30 7.86
N LEU A 102 -6.00 6.98 8.66
CA LEU A 102 -5.03 7.94 8.14
C LEU A 102 -4.02 7.25 7.22
N HIS A 103 -3.50 6.08 7.63
CA HIS A 103 -2.60 5.28 6.83
C HIS A 103 -3.25 4.82 5.52
N LEU A 104 -4.54 4.46 5.54
CA LEU A 104 -5.32 4.12 4.36
C LEU A 104 -5.31 5.23 3.30
N PHE A 105 -5.59 6.45 3.74
CA PHE A 105 -5.63 7.63 2.88
C PHE A 105 -4.24 7.99 2.35
N ASN A 106 -3.24 8.06 3.23
CA ASN A 106 -1.87 8.41 2.87
C ASN A 106 -1.29 7.38 1.89
N HIS A 107 -1.51 6.10 2.14
CA HIS A 107 -1.11 5.02 1.24
C HIS A 107 -1.79 5.09 -0.14
N ALA A 108 -3.02 5.61 -0.22
CA ALA A 108 -3.69 5.84 -1.51
C ALA A 108 -2.95 6.87 -2.36
N LEU A 109 -2.61 8.00 -1.76
CA LEU A 109 -1.87 9.08 -2.41
C LEU A 109 -0.47 8.62 -2.84
N ILE A 110 0.26 7.97 -1.93
CA ILE A 110 1.61 7.48 -2.19
C ILE A 110 1.62 6.48 -3.34
N LYS A 111 0.75 5.45 -3.29
CA LYS A 111 0.71 4.42 -4.34
C LYS A 111 0.22 4.98 -5.67
N GLY A 112 -0.77 5.85 -5.67
CA GLY A 112 -1.22 6.55 -6.88
C GLY A 112 -0.06 7.26 -7.56
N GLY A 113 0.69 8.06 -6.81
CA GLY A 113 1.88 8.77 -7.30
C GLY A 113 2.98 7.84 -7.82
N LEU A 114 3.33 6.80 -7.05
CA LEU A 114 4.36 5.84 -7.44
C LEU A 114 4.02 5.07 -8.73
N PHE A 115 2.78 4.59 -8.86
CA PHE A 115 2.35 3.89 -10.06
C PHE A 115 2.18 4.83 -11.27
N MET A 116 1.82 6.09 -11.04
CA MET A 116 1.81 7.11 -12.09
C MET A 116 3.22 7.40 -12.60
N ALA A 117 4.20 7.57 -11.69
CA ALA A 117 5.60 7.73 -12.06
C ALA A 117 6.14 6.52 -12.84
N LEU A 118 5.82 5.29 -12.39
CA LEU A 118 6.14 4.07 -13.16
C LEU A 118 5.42 4.01 -14.51
N GLY A 119 4.24 4.61 -14.63
CA GLY A 119 3.54 4.77 -15.91
C GLY A 119 4.35 5.61 -16.89
N CYS A 120 4.91 6.73 -16.44
CA CYS A 120 5.81 7.56 -17.23
C CYS A 120 7.10 6.80 -17.62
N VAL A 121 7.69 6.06 -16.68
CA VAL A 121 8.87 5.22 -16.95
C VAL A 121 8.55 4.18 -18.02
N MET A 122 7.44 3.44 -17.87
CA MET A 122 7.00 2.44 -18.84
C MET A 122 6.78 3.08 -20.22
N TYR A 123 6.15 4.25 -20.28
CA TYR A 123 5.90 4.96 -21.54
C TYR A 123 7.19 5.39 -22.26
N ARG A 124 8.20 5.86 -21.51
CA ARG A 124 9.45 6.39 -22.09
C ARG A 124 10.51 5.31 -22.34
N VAL A 125 10.59 4.30 -21.49
CA VAL A 125 11.65 3.28 -21.47
C VAL A 125 11.17 1.93 -22.02
N GLY A 126 9.87 1.67 -21.98
CA GLY A 126 9.29 0.38 -22.41
C GLY A 126 9.46 -0.76 -21.39
N SER A 127 10.10 -0.51 -20.24
CA SER A 127 10.32 -1.50 -19.20
C SER A 127 10.30 -0.88 -17.80
N VAL A 128 9.89 -1.69 -16.81
CA VAL A 128 9.87 -1.38 -15.38
C VAL A 128 10.63 -2.43 -14.56
N GLU A 129 11.56 -3.15 -15.21
CA GLU A 129 12.56 -3.96 -14.52
C GLU A 129 13.61 -3.06 -13.88
N ILE A 130 14.11 -3.43 -12.69
CA ILE A 130 15.10 -2.64 -11.95
C ILE A 130 16.33 -2.31 -12.80
N GLU A 131 16.80 -3.26 -13.63
CA GLU A 131 17.95 -3.06 -14.50
C GLU A 131 17.72 -1.97 -15.56
N ALA A 132 16.52 -1.90 -16.13
CA ALA A 132 16.13 -0.88 -17.10
C ALA A 132 16.01 0.52 -16.46
N MET A 133 15.92 0.61 -15.14
CA MET A 133 15.80 1.87 -14.40
C MET A 133 17.15 2.51 -14.03
N ARG A 134 18.28 1.84 -14.31
CA ARG A 134 19.62 2.35 -13.99
C ARG A 134 19.90 3.69 -14.68
N GLY A 135 20.29 4.69 -13.90
CA GLY A 135 20.65 6.02 -14.41
C GLY A 135 19.47 6.89 -14.86
N LEU A 136 18.21 6.45 -14.66
CA LEU A 136 17.04 7.22 -15.10
C LEU A 136 16.92 8.59 -14.44
N ALA A 137 17.49 8.80 -13.24
CA ALA A 137 17.48 10.11 -12.59
C ALA A 137 18.11 11.22 -13.45
N LYS A 138 19.08 10.88 -14.33
CA LYS A 138 19.70 11.84 -15.26
C LYS A 138 18.82 12.13 -16.49
N LYS A 139 18.00 11.16 -16.91
CA LYS A 139 17.19 11.24 -18.14
C LYS A 139 15.75 11.71 -17.88
N MET A 140 15.21 11.41 -16.71
CA MET A 140 13.83 11.70 -16.29
C MET A 140 13.82 12.25 -14.84
N PRO A 141 14.50 13.38 -14.56
CA PRO A 141 14.76 13.85 -13.21
C PRO A 141 13.48 14.10 -12.41
N TRP A 142 12.46 14.70 -13.02
CA TRP A 142 11.18 14.98 -12.35
C TRP A 142 10.38 13.71 -12.01
N THR A 143 10.31 12.75 -12.94
CA THR A 143 9.65 11.46 -12.69
C THR A 143 10.35 10.69 -11.59
N MET A 144 11.69 10.67 -11.61
CA MET A 144 12.46 9.96 -10.59
C MET A 144 12.44 10.68 -9.24
N ALA A 145 12.41 12.00 -9.21
CA ALA A 145 12.21 12.77 -7.98
C ALA A 145 10.86 12.41 -7.34
N ALA A 146 9.77 12.44 -8.12
CA ALA A 146 8.45 12.02 -7.63
C ALA A 146 8.44 10.56 -7.14
N PHE A 147 9.09 9.65 -7.87
CA PHE A 147 9.20 8.25 -7.48
C PHE A 147 9.97 8.07 -6.15
N VAL A 148 11.11 8.77 -5.99
CA VAL A 148 11.92 8.71 -4.77
C VAL A 148 11.20 9.36 -3.59
N SER A 149 10.56 10.52 -3.77
CA SER A 149 9.74 11.17 -2.73
C SER A 149 8.58 10.27 -2.28
N GLY A 150 7.91 9.60 -3.23
CA GLY A 150 6.90 8.58 -2.92
C GLY A 150 7.49 7.40 -2.16
N GLY A 151 8.72 6.99 -2.50
CA GLY A 151 9.46 5.94 -1.79
C GLY A 151 9.78 6.31 -0.34
N PHE A 152 10.26 7.53 -0.10
CA PHE A 152 10.49 8.05 1.25
C PHE A 152 9.20 8.12 2.06
N SER A 153 8.11 8.55 1.42
CA SER A 153 6.81 8.51 2.07
C SER A 153 6.35 7.09 2.38
N LEU A 154 6.68 6.11 1.55
CA LEU A 154 6.25 4.73 1.76
C LEU A 154 6.98 4.04 2.93
N ILE A 155 8.21 4.44 3.23
CA ILE A 155 8.98 3.92 4.38
C ILE A 155 8.75 4.73 5.66
N GLY A 156 7.92 5.77 5.62
CA GLY A 156 7.61 6.61 6.77
C GLY A 156 8.75 7.55 7.18
N LEU A 157 9.41 8.18 6.21
CA LEU A 157 10.41 9.21 6.50
C LEU A 157 9.72 10.42 7.17
N PRO A 158 10.27 10.99 8.28
CA PRO A 158 9.74 12.23 8.85
C PRO A 158 9.55 13.33 7.80
N PHE A 159 8.54 14.17 7.99
CA PHE A 159 8.11 15.21 7.03
C PHE A 159 7.42 14.69 5.75
N THR A 160 7.10 13.40 5.67
CA THR A 160 6.24 12.85 4.63
C THR A 160 4.88 12.46 5.21
N VAL A 161 3.88 12.27 4.34
CA VAL A 161 2.55 11.82 4.77
C VAL A 161 2.54 10.37 5.26
N GLY A 162 3.62 9.61 5.11
CA GLY A 162 3.67 8.22 5.59
C GLY A 162 4.36 8.04 6.94
N PHE A 163 4.80 9.12 7.60
CA PHE A 163 5.27 9.10 8.99
C PHE A 163 4.07 9.21 9.94
#